data_AF-A0A1F7VF82-F1
#
_entry.id   AF-A0A1F7VF82-F1
#
_cell.length_a   1.000
_cell.length_b   1.000
_cell.length_c   1.000
_cell.angle_alpha   90.00
_cell.angle_beta   90.00
_cell.angle_gamma   90.00
#
_symmetry.space_group_name_H-M   'P 1'
#
loop_
_entity.id
_entity.type
_entity.pdbx_description
1 polymer ?
#
loop_
_entity_poly.entity_id
_entity_poly.type
_entity_poly.pdbx_seq_one_letter_code
_entity_poly.pdbx_strand_id
1 'polypeptide(L)'
;MLFEHVQNTEALQERHKNIYEQFFCQHDLVISAAIQYSLTPNFDFAHIPGWLTGGPMMSQKLPLRFYVGARRVHGEGTIQFGQSYMYRSDSDTFVDADYKVIEVEHGARRYVENLIAQKKGTMGFPSIELNILIEAPQSRGFDTSMEIMVLAALYLTYDMVDVATIQDIVTCSRADLDKQFNLFFREFFCHALKLTALCSGGYASGALSYPTFFSSGFPFVYLTEERMQRDSVHGFSVVDAESDKIFQTLRYWGFRLNELEKKITGDFPLDVLAVHLGSSIEPEELILHLKEDYYAAFNRLEDFGGRLFASVLQEESERLPHFLKNVTTQGVYWYEYSVGIAYYRLFLLEKLLALYQKRLNQGVVEDFLNALNTILDLRFPIESAPSHYVREVTQIISQHVGSSGIPFGFRSLFLSRKQGGTLLIFAPLQVLRNSAPSIVATLQEKYRDISVDFCSWRDGWGKDGIRVEQFISKGIYSKFVGRESYRLRGWNGKSGNVERVAEKNEDARKEFDILLDKMDGKIYINGEECTSRDLPTQKATIEVLVYLLEHRGEIMSNKVLPAQTYTRYRNEFQGKIVTPLNKLIEKRLGVDLGLKIHGKLLAFDVRFDPADLKIGILEKVG
;
A
#
# COMPACT_ATOMS: atom_id res chain seq x y z
N MET A 1 19.27 9.76 -19.34
CA MET A 1 17.85 9.49 -19.04
C MET A 1 17.57 9.01 -17.61
N LEU A 2 18.16 7.93 -17.06
CA LEU A 2 17.76 7.37 -15.74
C LEU A 2 17.85 8.33 -14.51
N PHE A 3 18.68 9.37 -14.58
CA PHE A 3 18.84 10.36 -13.52
C PHE A 3 18.17 11.71 -13.82
N GLU A 4 17.49 11.87 -14.97
CA GLU A 4 16.95 13.15 -15.42
C GLU A 4 15.64 13.53 -14.73
N HIS A 5 14.88 12.54 -14.25
CA HIS A 5 13.57 12.78 -13.64
C HIS A 5 13.62 12.56 -12.13
N VAL A 6 13.11 13.56 -11.40
CA VAL A 6 12.84 13.46 -9.96
C VAL A 6 11.74 12.43 -9.73
N GLN A 7 11.98 11.47 -8.83
CA GLN A 7 11.07 10.40 -8.42
C GLN A 7 10.58 10.68 -6.99
N ASN A 8 9.70 11.66 -6.87
CA ASN A 8 8.93 11.90 -5.67
C ASN A 8 7.46 12.16 -6.00
N THR A 9 6.59 12.08 -5.00
CA THR A 9 5.13 12.27 -5.15
C THR A 9 4.77 13.54 -5.91
N GLU A 10 5.40 14.66 -5.60
CA GLU A 10 5.07 15.95 -6.23
C GLU A 10 5.37 15.92 -7.73
N ALA A 11 6.57 15.42 -8.10
CA ALA A 11 6.98 15.30 -9.49
C ALA A 11 6.17 14.26 -10.27
N LEU A 12 5.82 13.13 -9.63
CA LEU A 12 4.98 12.10 -10.25
C LEU A 12 3.56 12.62 -10.50
N GLN A 13 2.98 13.34 -9.54
CA GLN A 13 1.67 13.96 -9.69
C GLN A 13 1.62 15.02 -10.79
N GLU A 14 2.72 15.72 -11.05
CA GLU A 14 2.80 16.67 -12.16
C GLU A 14 2.92 15.98 -13.51
N ARG A 15 3.82 14.99 -13.64
CA ARG A 15 4.06 14.28 -14.91
C ARG A 15 2.89 13.38 -15.32
N HIS A 16 2.28 12.70 -14.34
CA HIS A 16 1.22 11.70 -14.55
C HIS A 16 -0.14 12.22 -14.07
N LYS A 17 -0.37 13.53 -14.21
CA LYS A 17 -1.53 14.25 -13.66
C LYS A 17 -2.87 13.57 -13.99
N ASN A 18 -3.04 13.08 -15.21
CA ASN A 18 -4.26 12.39 -15.66
C ASN A 18 -4.57 11.13 -14.84
N ILE A 19 -3.55 10.36 -14.44
CA ILE A 19 -3.72 9.13 -13.63
C ILE A 19 -4.24 9.50 -12.24
N TYR A 20 -3.65 10.53 -11.62
CA TYR A 20 -4.10 11.00 -10.31
C TYR A 20 -5.49 11.65 -10.39
N GLU A 21 -5.77 12.45 -11.41
CA GLU A 21 -7.11 12.99 -11.62
C GLU A 21 -8.11 11.85 -11.70
N GLN A 22 -7.95 10.92 -12.65
CA GLN A 22 -8.84 9.77 -12.79
C GLN A 22 -9.01 9.00 -11.48
N PHE A 23 -7.91 8.69 -10.78
CA PHE A 23 -7.97 8.00 -9.50
C PHE A 23 -8.78 8.79 -8.47
N PHE A 24 -8.48 10.06 -8.24
CA PHE A 24 -9.20 10.85 -7.22
C PHE A 24 -10.68 11.11 -7.59
N CYS A 25 -11.03 11.15 -8.89
CA CYS A 25 -12.41 11.35 -9.36
C CYS A 25 -13.36 10.21 -8.98
N GLN A 26 -12.84 8.97 -9.00
CA GLN A 26 -13.64 7.76 -8.84
C GLN A 26 -14.01 7.49 -7.37
N HIS A 27 -13.33 8.12 -6.41
CA HIS A 27 -13.43 7.79 -4.99
C HIS A 27 -14.06 8.89 -4.15
N ASP A 28 -14.85 8.51 -3.14
CA ASP A 28 -15.34 9.45 -2.11
C ASP A 28 -14.20 9.79 -1.14
N LEU A 29 -13.48 8.74 -0.69
CA LEU A 29 -12.37 8.82 0.23
C LEU A 29 -11.08 8.42 -0.50
N VAL A 30 -10.04 9.25 -0.38
CA VAL A 30 -8.67 8.88 -0.76
C VAL A 30 -7.77 9.14 0.42
N ILE A 31 -7.02 8.12 0.82
CA ILE A 31 -5.99 8.22 1.84
C ILE A 31 -4.65 7.77 1.26
N SER A 32 -3.57 8.25 1.86
CA SER A 32 -2.22 7.91 1.41
C SER A 32 -1.23 7.82 2.57
N ALA A 33 -0.16 7.05 2.40
CA ALA A 33 0.98 7.06 3.32
C ALA A 33 2.30 6.95 2.56
N ALA A 34 3.38 7.39 3.20
CA ALA A 34 4.72 7.28 2.64
C ALA A 34 5.15 5.80 2.57
N ILE A 35 5.71 5.42 1.43
CA ILE A 35 6.42 4.16 1.24
C ILE A 35 7.70 4.22 2.08
N GLN A 36 8.15 3.07 2.56
CA GLN A 36 9.29 3.01 3.47
C GLN A 36 10.17 1.81 3.19
N TYR A 37 11.36 1.84 3.77
CA TYR A 37 12.26 0.70 3.82
C TYR A 37 12.79 0.58 5.24
N SER A 38 13.06 -0.65 5.68
CA SER A 38 13.81 -0.85 6.93
C SER A 38 15.21 -0.24 6.76
N LEU A 39 15.93 0.19 7.80
CA LEU A 39 17.35 0.59 7.83
C LEU A 39 18.22 -0.50 8.48
N THR A 40 17.63 -1.26 9.40
CA THR A 40 18.25 -2.46 9.93
C THR A 40 18.27 -3.54 8.87
N PRO A 41 19.30 -4.38 8.84
CA PRO A 41 19.31 -5.53 7.94
C PRO A 41 18.14 -6.45 8.23
N ASN A 42 17.28 -6.56 7.23
CA ASN A 42 16.33 -7.62 7.07
C ASN A 42 17.11 -8.74 6.38
N PHE A 43 17.32 -9.88 7.04
CA PHE A 43 17.58 -11.12 6.33
C PHE A 43 16.27 -11.54 5.67
N ASP A 44 15.84 -10.85 4.62
CA ASP A 44 14.82 -11.23 3.62
C ASP A 44 13.39 -11.56 4.12
N PHE A 45 13.22 -12.02 5.35
CA PHE A 45 12.08 -11.85 6.24
C PHE A 45 12.51 -11.73 7.71
N ALA A 46 13.77 -11.39 8.04
CA ALA A 46 14.21 -11.19 9.42
C ALA A 46 13.75 -9.87 10.05
N HIS A 47 12.56 -9.44 9.68
CA HIS A 47 11.66 -9.10 10.75
C HIS A 47 11.66 -10.21 11.83
N ILE A 48 11.54 -11.47 11.43
CA ILE A 48 11.23 -12.58 12.33
C ILE A 48 12.19 -12.68 13.55
N PRO A 49 13.52 -12.85 13.44
CA PRO A 49 14.45 -12.82 14.57
C PRO A 49 14.30 -11.61 15.49
N GLY A 50 14.14 -10.40 14.93
CA GLY A 50 14.16 -9.19 15.73
C GLY A 50 12.87 -8.94 16.49
N TRP A 51 11.71 -9.14 15.87
CA TRP A 51 10.45 -9.03 16.64
C TRP A 51 10.19 -10.29 17.48
N LEU A 52 10.76 -11.45 17.12
CA LEU A 52 10.73 -12.62 17.98
C LEU A 52 11.54 -12.40 19.26
N THR A 53 12.71 -11.77 19.16
CA THR A 53 13.60 -11.47 20.30
C THR A 53 13.36 -10.11 20.94
N GLY A 54 12.49 -9.28 20.36
CA GLY A 54 12.22 -7.91 20.81
C GLY A 54 13.32 -6.87 20.51
N GLY A 55 14.28 -7.19 19.64
CA GLY A 55 15.38 -6.30 19.24
C GLY A 55 14.96 -5.09 18.39
N PRO A 56 15.75 -4.00 18.40
CA PRO A 56 15.41 -2.75 17.72
C PRO A 56 15.40 -2.91 16.21
N MET A 57 14.35 -2.39 15.57
CA MET A 57 14.20 -2.35 14.13
C MET A 57 14.17 -0.90 13.68
N MET A 58 14.97 -0.55 12.68
CA MET A 58 15.01 0.82 12.18
C MET A 58 14.33 0.88 10.82
N SER A 59 13.65 1.97 10.50
CA SER A 59 13.07 2.21 9.17
C SER A 59 13.14 3.68 8.78
N GLN A 60 13.05 3.95 7.49
CA GLN A 60 13.10 5.28 6.91
C GLN A 60 12.08 5.41 5.77
N LYS A 61 11.46 6.59 5.69
CA LYS A 61 10.43 6.90 4.70
C LYS A 61 11.03 7.44 3.40
N LEU A 62 10.46 7.01 2.30
CA LEU A 62 10.73 7.50 0.95
C LEU A 62 9.73 8.59 0.58
N PRO A 63 10.09 9.51 -0.33
CA PRO A 63 9.22 10.58 -0.79
C PRO A 63 8.23 10.09 -1.85
N LEU A 64 7.77 8.85 -1.72
CA LEU A 64 6.83 8.14 -2.61
C LEU A 64 5.66 7.64 -1.76
N ARG A 65 4.49 7.47 -2.35
CA ARG A 65 3.26 7.17 -1.62
C ARG A 65 2.51 5.95 -2.14
N PHE A 66 1.81 5.32 -1.20
CA PHE A 66 0.77 4.33 -1.44
C PHE A 66 -0.59 4.97 -1.17
N TYR A 67 -1.52 4.88 -2.11
CA TYR A 67 -2.86 5.43 -2.03
C TYR A 67 -3.91 4.33 -2.00
N VAL A 68 -4.94 4.53 -1.18
CA VAL A 68 -6.18 3.73 -1.20
C VAL A 68 -7.33 4.67 -1.47
N GLY A 69 -8.02 4.43 -2.57
CA GLY A 69 -9.28 5.05 -2.94
C GLY A 69 -10.44 4.16 -2.52
N ALA A 70 -11.46 4.74 -1.93
CA ALA A 70 -12.65 4.03 -1.44
C ALA A 70 -13.92 4.67 -2.00
N ARG A 71 -14.81 3.83 -2.53
CA ARG A 71 -16.15 4.23 -2.95
C ARG A 71 -17.19 3.20 -2.54
N ARG A 72 -18.37 3.67 -2.16
CA ARG A 72 -19.51 2.78 -1.90
C ARG A 72 -20.05 2.25 -3.23
N VAL A 73 -20.42 0.98 -3.25
CA VAL A 73 -21.04 0.32 -4.40
C VAL A 73 -22.37 -0.32 -4.00
N HIS A 74 -23.22 -0.60 -5.00
CA HIS A 74 -24.50 -1.26 -4.74
C HIS A 74 -24.28 -2.68 -4.18
N GLY A 75 -25.08 -3.04 -3.19
CA GLY A 75 -25.00 -4.32 -2.49
C GLY A 75 -24.74 -4.15 -1.00
N GLU A 76 -24.67 -5.27 -0.30
CA GLU A 76 -24.55 -5.33 1.16
C GLU A 76 -23.46 -6.32 1.58
N GLY A 77 -22.62 -5.89 2.52
CA GLY A 77 -21.69 -6.73 3.26
C GLY A 77 -20.44 -7.17 2.51
N THR A 78 -20.11 -6.57 1.35
CA THR A 78 -18.95 -6.99 0.55
C THR A 78 -17.88 -5.91 0.44
N ILE A 79 -16.62 -6.35 0.54
CA ILE A 79 -15.43 -5.56 0.21
C ILE A 79 -14.86 -6.14 -1.08
N GLN A 80 -14.72 -5.32 -2.10
CA GLN A 80 -14.13 -5.69 -3.39
C GLN A 80 -12.93 -4.80 -3.72
N PHE A 81 -11.93 -5.35 -4.39
CA PHE A 81 -10.80 -4.59 -4.92
C PHE A 81 -11.00 -4.40 -6.42
N GLY A 82 -11.00 -3.15 -6.86
CA GLY A 82 -11.14 -2.82 -8.27
C GLY A 82 -9.80 -2.61 -8.95
N GLN A 83 -9.63 -1.47 -9.62
CA GLN A 83 -8.42 -1.14 -10.36
C GLN A 83 -7.26 -0.81 -9.43
N SER A 84 -6.08 -1.28 -9.79
CA SER A 84 -4.84 -0.97 -9.09
C SER A 84 -3.75 -0.55 -10.09
N TYR A 85 -3.11 0.59 -9.82
CA TYR A 85 -2.08 1.17 -10.68
C TYR A 85 -0.75 1.23 -9.95
N MET A 86 0.33 0.87 -10.63
CA MET A 86 1.68 0.88 -10.08
C MET A 86 2.65 1.64 -10.97
N TYR A 87 3.43 2.53 -10.38
CA TYR A 87 4.49 3.25 -11.07
C TYR A 87 5.69 2.35 -11.36
N ARG A 88 6.18 2.42 -12.60
CA ARG A 88 7.41 1.79 -13.07
C ARG A 88 8.47 2.83 -13.37
N SER A 89 9.54 2.81 -12.58
CA SER A 89 10.68 3.73 -12.67
C SER A 89 11.47 3.59 -13.98
N ASP A 90 11.47 2.40 -14.57
CA ASP A 90 12.21 2.06 -15.78
C ASP A 90 11.55 2.55 -17.08
N SER A 91 10.20 2.58 -17.11
CA SER A 91 9.43 3.08 -18.25
C SER A 91 8.85 4.48 -18.03
N ASP A 92 8.95 5.04 -16.82
CA ASP A 92 8.25 6.26 -16.38
C ASP A 92 6.75 6.22 -16.72
N THR A 93 6.07 5.12 -16.36
CA THR A 93 4.63 4.94 -16.60
C THR A 93 3.95 4.25 -15.43
N PHE A 94 2.66 4.53 -15.24
CA PHE A 94 1.78 3.68 -14.43
C PHE A 94 1.27 2.51 -15.26
N VAL A 95 1.31 1.31 -14.70
CA VAL A 95 0.78 0.08 -15.30
C VAL A 95 -0.29 -0.51 -14.39
N ASP A 96 -1.21 -1.27 -14.96
CA ASP A 96 -2.14 -2.08 -14.19
C ASP A 96 -1.35 -3.10 -13.37
N ALA A 97 -1.64 -3.16 -12.07
CA ALA A 97 -1.04 -4.09 -11.13
C ALA A 97 -2.13 -4.97 -10.53
N ASP A 98 -1.83 -6.24 -10.32
CA ASP A 98 -2.78 -7.17 -9.70
C ASP A 98 -2.63 -7.17 -8.18
N TYR A 99 -3.00 -6.06 -7.54
CA TYR A 99 -3.02 -5.97 -6.07
C TYR A 99 -4.29 -6.62 -5.52
N LYS A 100 -4.29 -7.95 -5.48
CA LYS A 100 -5.39 -8.74 -4.92
C LYS A 100 -5.08 -9.41 -3.60
N VAL A 101 -4.00 -9.06 -2.90
CA VAL A 101 -3.55 -9.78 -1.69
C VAL A 101 -4.67 -10.05 -0.68
N ILE A 102 -5.57 -9.08 -0.43
CA ILE A 102 -6.73 -9.27 0.47
C ILE A 102 -7.87 -10.08 -0.16
N GLU A 103 -8.02 -10.07 -1.49
CA GLU A 103 -8.98 -10.92 -2.20
C GLU A 103 -8.52 -12.36 -2.33
N VAL A 104 -7.21 -12.60 -2.49
CA VAL A 104 -6.63 -13.94 -2.65
C VAL A 104 -6.71 -14.70 -1.32
N GLU A 105 -6.58 -14.00 -0.19
CA GLU A 105 -6.74 -14.60 1.12
C GLU A 105 -8.16 -14.48 1.70
N HIS A 106 -8.96 -15.53 1.53
CA HIS A 106 -10.32 -15.63 2.05
C HIS A 106 -10.41 -15.31 3.56
N GLY A 107 -9.34 -15.56 4.33
CA GLY A 107 -9.26 -15.23 5.75
C GLY A 107 -9.18 -13.73 6.05
N ALA A 108 -8.39 -12.98 5.28
CA ALA A 108 -8.19 -11.53 5.45
C ALA A 108 -9.49 -10.77 5.20
N ARG A 109 -10.15 -11.03 4.07
CA ARG A 109 -11.44 -10.41 3.73
C ARG A 109 -12.50 -10.70 4.78
N ARG A 110 -12.72 -11.97 5.12
CA ARG A 110 -13.73 -12.39 6.10
C ARG A 110 -13.48 -11.76 7.47
N TYR A 111 -12.21 -11.65 7.88
CA TYR A 111 -11.85 -11.01 9.12
C TYR A 111 -12.30 -9.54 9.15
N VAL A 112 -12.01 -8.79 8.09
CA VAL A 112 -12.36 -7.37 7.99
C VAL A 112 -13.89 -7.16 7.93
N GLU A 113 -14.61 -8.00 7.17
CA GLU A 113 -16.08 -7.96 7.11
C GLU A 113 -16.69 -8.20 8.51
N ASN A 114 -16.19 -9.20 9.25
CA ASN A 114 -16.61 -9.48 10.62
C ASN A 114 -16.26 -8.33 11.58
N LEU A 115 -15.08 -7.73 11.43
CA LEU A 115 -14.66 -6.59 12.25
C LEU A 115 -15.59 -5.39 12.06
N ILE A 116 -15.94 -5.06 10.81
CA ILE A 116 -16.91 -4.01 10.51
C ILE A 116 -18.27 -4.34 11.12
N ALA A 117 -18.77 -5.56 10.89
CA ALA A 117 -20.07 -5.98 11.42
C ALA A 117 -20.13 -5.90 12.95
N GLN A 118 -19.06 -6.34 13.63
CA GLN A 118 -18.93 -6.24 15.08
C GLN A 118 -18.93 -4.78 15.56
N LYS A 119 -18.16 -3.92 14.90
CA LYS A 119 -18.04 -2.50 15.26
C LYS A 119 -19.32 -1.70 14.99
N LYS A 120 -20.07 -2.05 13.95
CA LYS A 120 -21.34 -1.38 13.60
C LYS A 120 -22.55 -1.99 14.32
N GLY A 121 -22.41 -3.19 14.88
CA GLY A 121 -23.51 -3.92 15.51
C GLY A 121 -24.53 -4.48 14.51
N THR A 122 -24.18 -4.57 13.22
CA THR A 122 -25.06 -5.05 12.15
C THR A 122 -24.26 -5.92 11.18
N MET A 123 -24.82 -7.05 10.75
CA MET A 123 -24.22 -7.88 9.69
C MET A 123 -24.27 -7.19 8.31
N GLY A 124 -25.19 -6.24 8.16
CA GLY A 124 -25.35 -5.41 6.98
C GLY A 124 -24.53 -4.13 7.06
N PHE A 125 -23.61 -3.95 6.13
CA PHE A 125 -22.96 -2.66 5.86
C PHE A 125 -22.95 -2.41 4.34
N PRO A 126 -22.99 -1.15 3.87
CA PRO A 126 -22.92 -0.86 2.44
C PRO A 126 -21.66 -1.46 1.82
N SER A 127 -21.78 -2.14 0.68
CA SER A 127 -20.61 -2.68 0.00
C SER A 127 -19.65 -1.56 -0.43
N ILE A 128 -18.37 -1.87 -0.45
CA ILE A 128 -17.30 -0.91 -0.76
C ILE A 128 -16.34 -1.50 -1.79
N GLU A 129 -15.94 -0.66 -2.74
CA GLU A 129 -14.83 -0.94 -3.63
C GLU A 129 -13.60 -0.13 -3.20
N LEU A 130 -12.47 -0.82 -3.14
CA LEU A 130 -11.16 -0.26 -2.85
C LEU A 130 -10.30 -0.33 -4.11
N ASN A 131 -9.69 0.79 -4.49
CA ASN A 131 -8.75 0.89 -5.60
C ASN A 131 -7.40 1.39 -5.09
N ILE A 132 -6.31 0.96 -5.72
CA ILE A 132 -4.94 1.23 -5.26
C ILE A 132 -4.17 2.04 -6.30
N LEU A 133 -3.38 2.98 -5.84
CA LEU A 133 -2.37 3.66 -6.66
C LEU A 133 -1.06 3.69 -5.88
N ILE A 134 0.02 3.17 -6.45
CA ILE A 134 1.32 3.08 -5.77
C ILE A 134 2.42 3.72 -6.62
N GLU A 135 3.23 4.57 -5.98
CA GLU A 135 4.31 5.32 -6.60
C GLU A 135 5.67 4.59 -6.60
N ALA A 136 5.71 3.33 -6.21
CA ALA A 136 6.88 2.48 -6.28
C ALA A 136 6.56 1.11 -6.90
N PRO A 137 7.53 0.43 -7.51
CA PRO A 137 7.32 -0.90 -8.03
C PRO A 137 7.14 -1.94 -6.91
N GLN A 138 6.32 -2.96 -7.18
CA GLN A 138 6.05 -4.08 -6.28
C GLN A 138 7.25 -5.03 -6.18
N SER A 139 7.35 -5.75 -5.05
CA SER A 139 8.31 -6.86 -4.87
C SER A 139 9.78 -6.45 -4.96
N ARG A 140 10.05 -5.15 -4.67
CA ARG A 140 11.40 -4.55 -4.63
C ARG A 140 11.91 -4.27 -3.22
N GLY A 141 11.15 -4.62 -2.18
CA GLY A 141 11.57 -4.51 -0.78
C GLY A 141 11.24 -3.19 -0.11
N PHE A 142 10.51 -2.34 -0.83
CA PHE A 142 9.81 -1.21 -0.26
C PHE A 142 8.47 -1.68 0.33
N ASP A 143 8.18 -1.25 1.55
CA ASP A 143 6.95 -1.56 2.24
C ASP A 143 5.93 -0.45 2.01
N THR A 144 4.72 -0.88 1.67
CA THR A 144 3.58 -0.03 1.32
C THR A 144 2.59 0.11 2.46
N SER A 145 2.73 -0.72 3.50
CA SER A 145 1.81 -0.86 4.63
C SER A 145 0.35 -0.91 4.20
N MET A 146 0.09 -1.65 3.12
CA MET A 146 -1.20 -1.73 2.46
C MET A 146 -2.32 -2.10 3.44
N GLU A 147 -2.10 -3.02 4.38
CA GLU A 147 -3.13 -3.47 5.32
C GLU A 147 -3.58 -2.35 6.26
N ILE A 148 -2.65 -1.50 6.70
CA ILE A 148 -2.98 -0.32 7.51
C ILE A 148 -3.80 0.66 6.70
N MET A 149 -3.39 0.89 5.46
CA MET A 149 -4.07 1.82 4.56
C MET A 149 -5.49 1.33 4.27
N VAL A 150 -5.68 0.08 3.88
CA VAL A 150 -7.02 -0.50 3.69
C VAL A 150 -7.86 -0.39 4.95
N LEU A 151 -7.30 -0.73 6.11
CA LEU A 151 -8.04 -0.67 7.36
C LEU A 151 -8.40 0.79 7.74
N ALA A 152 -7.50 1.76 7.53
CA ALA A 152 -7.78 3.18 7.71
C ALA A 152 -8.94 3.66 6.82
N ALA A 153 -8.94 3.26 5.54
CA ALA A 153 -9.99 3.63 4.59
C ALA A 153 -11.35 3.11 5.05
N LEU A 154 -11.40 1.86 5.52
CA LEU A 154 -12.64 1.24 6.02
C LEU A 154 -13.11 1.89 7.33
N TYR A 155 -12.19 2.16 8.25
CA TYR A 155 -12.50 2.84 9.50
C TYR A 155 -13.13 4.22 9.27
N LEU A 156 -12.61 4.99 8.33
CA LEU A 156 -13.17 6.29 7.96
C LEU A 156 -14.50 6.14 7.20
N THR A 157 -14.58 5.23 6.22
CA THR A 157 -15.77 5.08 5.36
C THR A 157 -17.02 4.64 6.14
N TYR A 158 -16.83 3.84 7.18
CA TYR A 158 -17.91 3.34 8.04
C TYR A 158 -18.06 4.14 9.35
N ASP A 159 -17.44 5.32 9.45
CA ASP A 159 -17.51 6.20 10.62
C ASP A 159 -17.11 5.50 11.94
N MET A 160 -16.16 4.56 11.88
CA MET A 160 -15.56 3.91 13.06
C MET A 160 -14.46 4.78 13.68
N VAL A 161 -13.93 5.73 12.90
CA VAL A 161 -13.01 6.79 13.33
C VAL A 161 -13.33 8.06 12.55
N ASP A 162 -13.09 9.22 13.16
CA ASP A 162 -13.14 10.50 12.44
C ASP A 162 -11.75 10.90 11.90
N VAL A 163 -11.75 11.87 10.99
CA VAL A 163 -10.52 12.38 10.37
C VAL A 163 -9.60 13.04 11.39
N ALA A 164 -10.17 13.73 12.39
CA ALA A 164 -9.40 14.43 13.43
C ALA A 164 -8.56 13.45 14.26
N THR A 165 -9.14 12.33 14.66
CA THR A 165 -8.46 11.27 15.40
C THR A 165 -7.28 10.68 14.62
N ILE A 166 -7.43 10.48 13.30
CA ILE A 166 -6.31 10.05 12.44
C ILE A 166 -5.21 11.12 12.41
N GLN A 167 -5.56 12.40 12.28
CA GLN A 167 -4.61 13.51 12.28
C GLN A 167 -3.88 13.66 13.63
N ASP A 168 -4.59 13.42 14.74
CA ASP A 168 -4.01 13.43 16.08
C ASP A 168 -2.98 12.30 16.24
N ILE A 169 -3.28 11.09 15.76
CA ILE A 169 -2.33 9.97 15.75
C ILE A 169 -1.08 10.33 14.94
N VAL A 170 -1.25 10.97 13.78
CA VAL A 170 -0.13 11.28 12.88
C VAL A 170 0.87 12.24 13.52
N THR A 171 0.40 13.14 14.37
CA THR A 171 1.22 14.20 14.99
C THR A 171 1.63 13.91 16.42
N CYS A 172 1.03 12.91 17.09
CA CYS A 172 1.30 12.64 18.49
C CYS A 172 2.76 12.22 18.74
N SER A 173 3.27 12.57 19.93
CA SER A 173 4.57 12.06 20.40
C SER A 173 4.41 10.71 21.09
N ARG A 174 5.51 9.98 21.23
CA ARG A 174 5.50 8.73 22.01
C ARG A 174 5.02 8.93 23.45
N ALA A 175 5.39 10.05 24.08
CA ALA A 175 4.97 10.37 25.44
C ALA A 175 3.46 10.61 25.53
N ASP A 176 2.85 11.19 24.50
CA ASP A 176 1.40 11.39 24.43
C ASP A 176 0.67 10.06 24.25
N LEU A 177 1.22 9.17 23.40
CA LEU A 177 0.80 7.77 23.27
C LEU A 177 0.91 6.97 24.58
N ASP A 178 1.73 7.37 25.55
CA ASP A 178 1.81 6.69 26.86
C ASP A 178 0.85 7.26 27.91
N LYS A 179 0.62 8.58 27.88
CA LYS A 179 -0.05 9.29 28.98
C LYS A 179 -1.58 9.23 28.91
N GLN A 180 -2.16 9.29 27.70
CA GLN A 180 -3.61 9.35 27.53
C GLN A 180 -4.12 8.79 26.19
N PHE A 181 -3.26 8.20 25.36
CA PHE A 181 -3.63 7.74 24.01
C PHE A 181 -3.37 6.23 23.85
N ASN A 182 -4.18 5.47 23.17
CA ASN A 182 -5.59 5.61 22.84
C ASN A 182 -5.98 4.14 22.66
N LEU A 183 -6.92 3.61 23.44
CA LEU A 183 -7.37 2.23 23.27
C LEU A 183 -7.67 1.94 21.79
N PHE A 184 -8.15 2.97 21.08
CA PHE A 184 -8.28 2.99 19.64
C PHE A 184 -6.98 2.77 18.87
N PHE A 185 -5.89 3.53 19.09
CA PHE A 185 -4.64 3.34 18.35
C PHE A 185 -4.10 1.92 18.55
N ARG A 186 -4.09 1.45 19.81
CA ARG A 186 -3.64 0.08 20.12
C ARG A 186 -4.52 -0.95 19.40
N GLU A 187 -5.83 -0.82 19.50
CA GLU A 187 -6.77 -1.70 18.83
C GLU A 187 -6.59 -1.68 17.30
N PHE A 188 -6.53 -0.49 16.70
CA PHE A 188 -6.33 -0.30 15.27
C PHE A 188 -5.00 -0.89 14.82
N PHE A 189 -3.91 -0.65 15.55
CA PHE A 189 -2.62 -1.25 15.25
C PHE A 189 -2.65 -2.78 15.36
N CYS A 190 -3.30 -3.34 16.38
CA CYS A 190 -3.46 -4.79 16.51
C CYS A 190 -4.26 -5.39 15.35
N HIS A 191 -5.35 -4.75 14.93
CA HIS A 191 -6.13 -5.18 13.77
C HIS A 191 -5.31 -5.12 12.48
N ALA A 192 -4.48 -4.08 12.31
CA ALA A 192 -3.58 -3.98 11.18
C ALA A 192 -2.52 -5.09 11.19
N LEU A 193 -1.90 -5.38 12.33
CA LEU A 193 -0.95 -6.49 12.47
C LEU A 193 -1.61 -7.83 12.17
N LYS A 194 -2.84 -8.04 12.63
CA LYS A 194 -3.58 -9.27 12.34
C LYS A 194 -3.85 -9.39 10.85
N LEU A 195 -4.25 -8.31 10.19
CA LEU A 195 -4.48 -8.31 8.75
C LEU A 195 -3.19 -8.59 7.98
N THR A 196 -2.06 -7.96 8.36
CA THR A 196 -0.74 -8.28 7.78
C THR A 196 -0.38 -9.74 8.01
N ALA A 197 -0.64 -10.29 9.20
CA ALA A 197 -0.35 -11.68 9.53
C ALA A 197 -1.21 -12.64 8.71
N LEU A 198 -2.48 -12.34 8.46
CA LEU A 198 -3.31 -13.11 7.54
C LEU A 198 -2.62 -13.09 6.17
N CYS A 199 -2.52 -11.92 5.54
CA CYS A 199 -1.97 -11.73 4.18
C CYS A 199 -0.54 -12.27 3.96
N SER A 200 0.24 -12.46 5.01
CA SER A 200 1.64 -12.90 4.94
C SER A 200 1.83 -14.32 5.46
N GLY A 201 0.80 -15.16 5.56
CA GLY A 201 0.96 -16.55 6.01
C GLY A 201 1.43 -16.68 7.47
N GLY A 202 1.01 -15.77 8.34
CA GLY A 202 1.24 -15.75 9.79
C GLY A 202 2.29 -14.78 10.30
N TYR A 203 2.93 -13.98 9.42
CA TYR A 203 4.04 -13.11 9.81
C TYR A 203 3.61 -11.64 9.88
N ALA A 204 3.73 -11.02 11.06
CA ALA A 204 3.54 -9.58 11.21
C ALA A 204 4.52 -8.99 12.22
N SER A 205 5.48 -8.20 11.70
CA SER A 205 6.50 -7.56 12.52
C SER A 205 5.98 -6.34 13.26
N GLY A 206 5.21 -5.53 12.54
CA GLY A 206 4.83 -4.18 12.95
C GLY A 206 5.89 -3.11 12.74
N ALA A 207 7.11 -3.45 12.32
CA ALA A 207 8.21 -2.50 12.29
C ALA A 207 8.17 -1.50 11.14
N LEU A 208 7.53 -1.88 10.04
CA LEU A 208 7.22 -0.98 8.93
C LEU A 208 5.79 -0.45 9.11
N SER A 209 4.87 -1.29 9.55
CA SER A 209 3.50 -0.91 9.84
C SER A 209 3.38 0.25 10.85
N TYR A 210 4.14 0.23 11.95
CA TYR A 210 4.05 1.25 13.01
C TYR A 210 4.44 2.66 12.53
N PRO A 211 5.60 2.88 11.88
CA PRO A 211 5.97 4.17 11.29
C PRO A 211 4.93 4.78 10.34
N THR A 212 4.13 3.96 9.65
CA THR A 212 3.12 4.43 8.69
C THR A 212 2.13 5.38 9.34
N PHE A 213 1.78 5.17 10.60
CA PHE A 213 0.87 6.04 11.34
C PHE A 213 1.42 7.46 11.57
N PHE A 214 2.73 7.62 11.76
CA PHE A 214 3.31 8.84 12.33
C PHE A 214 4.07 9.67 11.31
N SER A 215 3.94 11.00 11.35
CA SER A 215 4.84 11.86 10.57
C SER A 215 6.21 11.97 11.25
N SER A 216 7.29 11.83 10.47
CA SER A 216 8.68 12.05 10.89
C SER A 216 9.59 12.12 9.67
N GLY A 217 10.44 13.15 9.60
CA GLY A 217 11.57 13.19 8.66
C GLY A 217 12.79 12.41 9.17
N PHE A 218 12.74 11.90 10.41
CA PHE A 218 13.78 11.06 11.01
C PHE A 218 13.40 9.58 10.92
N PRO A 219 14.41 8.69 10.91
CA PRO A 219 14.19 7.26 11.04
C PRO A 219 13.33 6.90 12.25
N PHE A 220 12.60 5.79 12.14
CA PHE A 220 11.89 5.21 13.26
C PHE A 220 12.68 4.06 13.85
N VAL A 221 12.56 3.88 15.17
CA VAL A 221 13.04 2.71 15.91
C VAL A 221 11.82 2.02 16.51
N TYR A 222 11.59 0.76 16.16
CA TYR A 222 10.49 -0.06 16.62
C TYR A 222 11.00 -1.26 17.44
N LEU A 223 10.28 -1.60 18.49
CA LEU A 223 10.54 -2.69 19.44
C LEU A 223 9.19 -3.34 19.82
N THR A 224 9.24 -4.61 20.20
CA THR A 224 8.07 -5.36 20.72
C THR A 224 8.54 -6.29 21.82
N GLU A 225 7.62 -6.75 22.66
CA GLU A 225 7.93 -7.84 23.59
C GLU A 225 8.39 -9.09 22.83
N GLU A 226 9.28 -9.85 23.47
CA GLU A 226 9.76 -11.14 22.96
C GLU A 226 8.57 -12.07 22.69
N ARG A 227 8.50 -12.61 21.47
CA ARG A 227 7.44 -13.52 21.03
C ARG A 227 7.90 -14.97 20.97
N MET A 228 9.21 -15.23 21.00
CA MET A 228 9.78 -16.57 21.00
C MET A 228 10.24 -16.95 22.42
N GLN A 229 9.65 -17.99 23.01
CA GLN A 229 10.22 -18.54 24.25
C GLN A 229 11.35 -19.52 23.89
N ARG A 230 12.45 -19.46 24.65
CA ARG A 230 13.66 -20.28 24.47
C ARG A 230 13.39 -21.79 24.36
N ASP A 231 12.34 -22.29 25.00
CA ASP A 231 12.00 -23.72 25.06
C ASP A 231 10.94 -24.15 24.02
N SER A 232 10.43 -23.22 23.20
CA SER A 232 9.31 -23.42 22.27
C SER A 232 9.73 -23.37 20.79
N VAL A 233 10.92 -23.86 20.48
CA VAL A 233 11.58 -23.56 19.19
C VAL A 233 11.09 -24.41 18.00
N HIS A 234 10.11 -25.29 18.19
CA HIS A 234 9.37 -25.92 17.07
C HIS A 234 8.06 -25.25 16.83
N GLY A 235 8.20 -24.16 16.11
CA GLY A 235 7.11 -23.49 15.48
C GLY A 235 7.49 -22.04 15.39
N PHE A 236 7.67 -21.57 14.17
CA PHE A 236 6.70 -20.56 13.82
C PHE A 236 5.34 -21.17 14.17
N SER A 237 4.76 -20.88 15.34
CA SER A 237 3.35 -20.61 15.22
C SER A 237 3.36 -19.41 14.29
N VAL A 238 3.08 -19.67 13.00
CA VAL A 238 2.20 -18.80 12.21
C VAL A 238 1.33 -18.20 13.28
N VAL A 239 1.53 -16.91 13.60
CA VAL A 239 0.76 -16.29 14.67
C VAL A 239 -0.64 -16.76 14.38
N ASP A 240 -1.21 -17.59 15.27
CA ASP A 240 -2.46 -18.25 14.95
C ASP A 240 -3.42 -17.09 14.79
N ALA A 241 -3.59 -16.68 13.54
CA ALA A 241 -4.20 -15.43 13.21
C ALA A 241 -5.66 -15.56 13.57
N GLU A 242 -6.17 -16.78 13.79
CA GLU A 242 -7.49 -17.03 14.33
C GLU A 242 -7.55 -16.80 15.85
N SER A 243 -6.46 -16.98 16.60
CA SER A 243 -6.48 -16.91 18.08
C SER A 243 -6.57 -15.50 18.69
N ASP A 244 -6.32 -14.43 17.92
CA ASP A 244 -6.37 -12.98 18.27
C ASP A 244 -5.53 -12.51 19.48
N LYS A 245 -5.23 -13.38 20.44
CA LYS A 245 -4.76 -13.04 21.78
C LYS A 245 -3.36 -12.45 21.78
N ILE A 246 -2.45 -12.97 20.94
CA ILE A 246 -1.05 -12.54 20.98
C ILE A 246 -0.89 -11.06 20.62
N PHE A 247 -1.56 -10.57 19.57
CA PHE A 247 -1.45 -9.16 19.18
C PHE A 247 -2.04 -8.23 20.24
N GLN A 248 -3.08 -8.67 20.94
CA GLN A 248 -3.72 -7.90 21.99
C GLN A 248 -2.88 -7.84 23.26
N THR A 249 -2.10 -8.87 23.59
CA THR A 249 -1.31 -8.93 24.82
C THR A 249 0.05 -8.26 24.71
N LEU A 250 0.64 -8.26 23.51
CA LEU A 250 1.98 -7.72 23.31
C LEU A 250 2.05 -6.21 23.54
N ARG A 251 3.16 -5.79 24.14
CA ARG A 251 3.56 -4.38 24.16
C ARG A 251 4.41 -4.06 22.93
N TYR A 252 4.22 -2.84 22.46
CA TYR A 252 4.91 -2.27 21.31
C TYR A 252 5.48 -0.93 21.71
N TRP A 253 6.69 -0.66 21.26
CA TRP A 253 7.32 0.64 21.41
C TRP A 253 7.82 1.10 20.05
N GLY A 254 7.56 2.35 19.73
CA GLY A 254 8.16 2.97 18.56
C GLY A 254 8.52 4.39 18.86
N PHE A 255 9.62 4.84 18.26
CA PHE A 255 10.21 6.14 18.52
C PHE A 255 10.67 6.73 17.21
N ARG A 256 10.42 8.01 17.00
CA ARG A 256 11.21 8.79 16.04
C ARG A 256 12.62 8.90 16.60
N LEU A 257 13.64 8.86 15.76
CA LEU A 257 15.04 8.88 16.24
C LEU A 257 15.34 10.09 17.13
N ASN A 258 14.74 11.25 16.82
CA ASN A 258 14.87 12.48 17.60
C ASN A 258 14.08 12.49 18.92
N GLU A 259 13.17 11.53 19.15
CA GLU A 259 12.52 11.32 20.45
C GLU A 259 13.43 10.53 21.40
N LEU A 260 14.28 9.65 20.87
CA LEU A 260 15.30 8.93 21.65
C LEU A 260 16.47 9.85 22.02
N GLU A 261 16.87 10.74 21.12
CA GLU A 261 17.95 11.69 21.35
C GLU A 261 17.61 13.07 20.78
N LYS A 262 17.30 14.01 21.67
CA LYS A 262 16.80 15.35 21.34
C LYS A 262 17.78 16.22 20.55
N LYS A 263 19.09 15.91 20.59
CA LYS A 263 20.11 16.65 19.83
C LYS A 263 20.07 16.38 18.33
N ILE A 264 19.33 15.37 17.89
CA ILE A 264 19.22 14.99 16.47
C ILE A 264 18.38 16.03 15.72
N THR A 265 18.97 16.59 14.66
CA THR A 265 18.35 17.61 13.80
C THR A 265 18.80 17.43 12.34
N GLY A 266 18.01 17.97 11.40
CA GLY A 266 18.31 17.96 9.97
C GLY A 266 18.04 16.64 9.25
N ASP A 267 18.38 16.60 7.97
CA ASP A 267 18.14 15.44 7.10
C ASP A 267 19.16 14.32 7.29
N PHE A 268 18.84 13.13 6.75
CA PHE A 268 19.73 11.97 6.72
C PHE A 268 21.09 12.36 6.11
N PRO A 269 22.21 12.19 6.84
CA PRO A 269 23.48 12.85 6.51
C PRO A 269 24.34 12.11 5.48
N LEU A 270 23.74 11.23 4.66
CA LEU A 270 24.41 10.45 3.63
C LEU A 270 23.60 10.47 2.33
N ASP A 271 24.29 10.33 1.20
CA ASP A 271 23.62 10.03 -0.06
C ASP A 271 23.26 8.53 -0.07
N VAL A 272 22.06 8.23 -0.55
CA VAL A 272 21.53 6.86 -0.65
C VAL A 272 21.02 6.64 -2.06
N LEU A 273 21.48 5.54 -2.67
CA LEU A 273 21.07 5.10 -4.00
C LEU A 273 20.43 3.71 -3.87
N ALA A 274 19.20 3.56 -4.37
CA ALA A 274 18.53 2.27 -4.50
C ALA A 274 18.61 1.79 -5.95
N VAL A 275 19.29 0.65 -6.16
CA VAL A 275 19.41 -0.01 -7.46
C VAL A 275 18.67 -1.33 -7.41
N HIS A 276 17.65 -1.47 -8.27
CA HIS A 276 17.00 -2.74 -8.50
C HIS A 276 17.85 -3.60 -9.42
N LEU A 277 18.04 -4.85 -9.03
CA LEU A 277 18.97 -5.78 -9.64
C LEU A 277 18.31 -6.75 -10.65
N GLY A 278 17.07 -6.46 -11.08
CA GLY A 278 16.42 -7.12 -12.21
C GLY A 278 15.59 -8.35 -11.89
N SER A 279 15.52 -8.80 -10.63
CA SER A 279 14.44 -9.71 -10.21
C SER A 279 13.69 -9.19 -9.00
N SER A 280 12.37 -9.28 -9.12
CA SER A 280 11.43 -9.12 -8.02
C SER A 280 11.28 -10.45 -7.28
N ILE A 281 11.04 -10.38 -5.98
CA ILE A 281 10.82 -11.57 -5.16
C ILE A 281 9.51 -11.39 -4.40
N GLU A 282 8.61 -12.34 -4.55
CA GLU A 282 7.34 -12.33 -3.83
C GLU A 282 7.56 -12.75 -2.36
N PRO A 283 6.83 -12.15 -1.40
CA PRO A 283 6.93 -12.46 0.03
C PRO A 283 6.88 -13.96 0.36
N GLU A 284 6.06 -14.74 -0.34
CA GLU A 284 5.88 -16.18 -0.12
C GLU A 284 7.12 -16.98 -0.50
N GLU A 285 7.81 -16.60 -1.59
CA GLU A 285 9.06 -17.24 -2.00
C GLU A 285 10.17 -17.01 -0.96
N LEU A 286 10.18 -15.84 -0.31
CA LEU A 286 11.12 -15.51 0.76
C LEU A 286 10.86 -16.38 2.01
N ILE A 287 9.59 -16.64 2.34
CA ILE A 287 9.21 -17.51 3.46
C ILE A 287 9.67 -18.95 3.21
N LEU A 288 9.50 -19.45 1.98
CA LEU A 288 9.99 -20.77 1.59
C LEU A 288 11.52 -20.84 1.70
N HIS A 289 12.23 -19.81 1.22
CA HIS A 289 13.69 -19.73 1.32
C HIS A 289 14.17 -19.80 2.78
N LEU A 290 13.52 -19.09 3.71
CA LEU A 290 13.84 -19.18 5.13
C LEU A 290 13.66 -20.59 5.67
N LYS A 291 12.52 -21.23 5.38
CA LYS A 291 12.20 -22.60 5.84
C LYS A 291 13.20 -23.62 5.30
N GLU A 292 13.50 -23.56 4.01
CA GLU A 292 14.30 -24.56 3.32
C GLU A 292 15.80 -24.40 3.58
N ASP A 293 16.29 -23.18 3.77
CA ASP A 293 17.73 -22.93 3.80
C ASP A 293 18.26 -22.57 5.17
N TYR A 294 17.65 -21.58 5.84
CA TYR A 294 18.12 -21.11 7.13
C TYR A 294 17.87 -22.15 8.22
N TYR A 295 16.62 -22.60 8.38
CA TYR A 295 16.31 -23.63 9.39
C TYR A 295 17.03 -24.92 9.10
N ALA A 296 17.08 -25.35 7.84
CA ALA A 296 17.81 -26.56 7.51
C ALA A 296 19.31 -26.41 7.83
N ALA A 297 19.91 -25.23 7.65
CA ALA A 297 21.30 -25.00 8.04
C ALA A 297 21.49 -25.05 9.56
N PHE A 298 20.65 -24.38 10.34
CA PHE A 298 20.73 -24.42 11.80
C PHE A 298 20.44 -25.81 12.37
N ASN A 299 19.43 -26.52 11.85
CA ASN A 299 19.16 -27.91 12.22
C ASN A 299 20.36 -28.81 11.89
N ARG A 300 20.99 -28.64 10.72
CA ARG A 300 22.23 -29.37 10.37
C ARG A 300 23.38 -29.07 11.33
N LEU A 301 23.51 -27.83 11.81
CA LEU A 301 24.53 -27.44 12.78
C LEU A 301 24.22 -28.03 14.17
N GLU A 302 22.96 -28.06 14.57
CA GLU A 302 22.49 -28.72 15.81
C GLU A 302 22.77 -30.22 15.75
N ASP A 303 22.38 -30.90 14.68
CA ASP A 303 22.68 -32.33 14.44
C ASP A 303 24.19 -32.61 14.40
N PHE A 304 24.96 -31.72 13.77
CA PHE A 304 26.41 -31.83 13.73
C PHE A 304 27.01 -31.67 15.12
N GLY A 305 26.61 -30.65 15.87
CA GLY A 305 27.05 -30.43 17.25
C GLY A 305 26.69 -31.59 18.16
N GLY A 306 25.46 -32.08 18.07
CA GLY A 306 24.96 -33.21 18.86
C GLY A 306 25.75 -34.49 18.61
N ARG A 307 26.09 -34.77 17.34
CA ARG A 307 26.94 -35.91 16.98
C ARG A 307 28.40 -35.70 17.38
N LEU A 308 28.97 -34.53 17.12
CA LEU A 308 30.38 -34.24 17.38
C LEU A 308 30.70 -34.28 18.88
N PHE A 309 29.79 -33.77 19.71
CA PHE A 309 29.97 -33.66 21.16
C PHE A 309 29.22 -34.75 21.95
N ALA A 310 28.70 -35.78 21.28
CA ALA A 310 27.85 -36.82 21.91
C ALA A 310 28.45 -37.45 23.17
N SER A 311 29.77 -37.71 23.19
CA SER A 311 30.45 -38.30 24.36
C SER A 311 30.58 -37.32 25.53
N VAL A 312 30.72 -36.03 25.24
CA VAL A 312 30.83 -34.96 26.25
C VAL A 312 29.46 -34.64 26.84
N LEU A 313 28.40 -34.70 26.01
CA LEU A 313 27.02 -34.46 26.45
C LEU A 313 26.49 -35.51 27.44
N GLN A 314 27.20 -36.62 27.65
CA GLN A 314 26.90 -37.62 28.68
C GLN A 314 27.41 -37.24 30.08
N GLU A 315 28.23 -36.20 30.19
CA GLU A 315 28.69 -35.66 31.48
C GLU A 315 27.56 -34.92 32.23
N GLU A 316 27.75 -34.67 33.53
CA GLU A 316 26.79 -33.89 34.34
C GLU A 316 26.51 -32.52 33.68
N SER A 317 25.25 -32.28 33.33
CA SER A 317 24.80 -31.09 32.58
C SER A 317 25.24 -29.75 33.19
N GLU A 318 25.43 -29.68 34.51
CA GLU A 318 25.89 -28.49 35.21
C GLU A 318 27.32 -28.08 34.82
N ARG A 319 28.18 -29.05 34.49
CA ARG A 319 29.61 -28.85 34.17
C ARG A 319 29.87 -28.58 32.70
N LEU A 320 28.88 -28.81 31.83
CA LEU A 320 29.02 -28.54 30.41
C LEU A 320 29.23 -27.04 30.14
N PRO A 321 30.06 -26.66 29.16
CA PRO A 321 30.09 -25.29 28.65
C PRO A 321 28.69 -24.82 28.23
N HIS A 322 28.36 -23.53 28.40
CA HIS A 322 27.03 -22.99 28.09
C HIS A 322 26.56 -23.31 26.67
N PHE A 323 27.46 -23.24 25.69
CA PHE A 323 27.19 -23.65 24.30
C PHE A 323 26.74 -25.11 24.21
N LEU A 324 27.38 -26.02 24.94
CA LEU A 324 27.08 -27.46 24.91
C LEU A 324 25.82 -27.83 25.69
N LYS A 325 25.46 -27.05 26.73
CA LYS A 325 24.24 -27.28 27.52
C LYS A 325 22.97 -27.32 26.67
N ASN A 326 22.98 -26.60 25.55
CA ASN A 326 21.79 -26.43 24.72
C ASN A 326 21.86 -27.18 23.38
N VAL A 327 22.96 -27.87 23.05
CA VAL A 327 23.14 -28.54 21.74
C VAL A 327 21.99 -29.48 21.37
N THR A 328 21.37 -30.12 22.38
CA THR A 328 20.25 -31.04 22.20
C THR A 328 18.88 -30.36 22.16
N THR A 329 18.81 -29.07 22.51
CA THR A 329 17.58 -28.28 22.44
C THR A 329 17.42 -27.79 21.01
N GLN A 330 16.59 -28.48 20.25
CA GLN A 330 16.37 -28.18 18.85
C GLN A 330 15.86 -26.72 18.70
N GLY A 331 16.40 -26.00 17.71
CA GLY A 331 16.16 -24.60 17.39
C GLY A 331 16.97 -23.58 18.23
N VAL A 332 17.68 -23.98 19.28
CA VAL A 332 18.39 -23.03 20.14
C VAL A 332 19.46 -22.23 19.39
N TYR A 333 20.12 -22.81 18.37
CA TYR A 333 21.15 -22.08 17.63
C TYR A 333 20.55 -20.95 16.81
N TRP A 334 19.37 -21.16 16.25
CA TRP A 334 18.61 -20.11 15.59
C TRP A 334 18.23 -18.98 16.55
N TYR A 335 17.78 -19.33 17.76
CA TYR A 335 17.42 -18.35 18.79
C TYR A 335 18.64 -17.51 19.22
N GLU A 336 19.74 -18.15 19.60
CA GLU A 336 20.97 -17.46 20.04
C GLU A 336 21.55 -16.57 18.94
N TYR A 337 21.52 -17.05 17.68
CA TYR A 337 21.88 -16.24 16.52
C TYR A 337 20.96 -15.01 16.38
N SER A 338 19.65 -15.20 16.53
CA SER A 338 18.66 -14.13 16.48
C SER A 338 18.90 -13.05 17.54
N VAL A 339 19.24 -13.47 18.76
CA VAL A 339 19.63 -12.58 19.86
C VAL A 339 20.90 -11.81 19.51
N GLY A 340 21.92 -12.47 18.94
CA GLY A 340 23.14 -11.82 18.45
C GLY A 340 22.84 -10.71 17.42
N ILE A 341 21.93 -10.97 16.48
CA ILE A 341 21.48 -9.96 15.50
C ILE A 341 20.78 -8.78 16.18
N ALA A 342 20.00 -9.00 17.25
CA ALA A 342 19.38 -7.91 18.01
C ALA A 342 20.43 -6.97 18.61
N TYR A 343 21.50 -7.50 19.20
CA TYR A 343 22.62 -6.70 19.72
C TYR A 343 23.37 -5.94 18.62
N TYR A 344 23.59 -6.58 17.47
CA TYR A 344 24.17 -5.89 16.32
C TYR A 344 23.29 -4.72 15.85
N ARG A 345 21.97 -4.85 15.86
CA ARG A 345 21.06 -3.75 15.52
C ARG A 345 21.13 -2.60 16.51
N LEU A 346 21.30 -2.90 17.80
CA LEU A 346 21.57 -1.88 18.81
C LEU A 346 22.90 -1.15 18.54
N PHE A 347 23.95 -1.89 18.16
CA PHE A 347 25.22 -1.29 17.73
C PHE A 347 25.04 -0.40 16.49
N LEU A 348 24.29 -0.84 15.49
CA LEU A 348 23.99 -0.03 14.32
C LEU A 348 23.18 1.24 14.68
N LEU A 349 22.23 1.13 15.63
CA LEU A 349 21.48 2.27 16.15
C LEU A 349 22.41 3.27 16.85
N GLU A 350 23.35 2.80 17.67
CA GLU A 350 24.38 3.65 18.28
C GLU A 350 25.16 4.44 17.21
N LYS A 351 25.58 3.77 16.13
CA LYS A 351 26.28 4.43 15.02
C LYS A 351 25.39 5.39 14.26
N LEU A 352 24.12 5.06 14.05
CA LEU A 352 23.14 5.96 13.43
C LEU A 352 22.92 7.23 14.27
N LEU A 353 22.80 7.10 15.60
CA LEU A 353 22.69 8.24 16.52
C LEU A 353 23.93 9.13 16.43
N ALA A 354 25.13 8.52 16.48
CA ALA A 354 26.38 9.25 16.34
C ALA A 354 26.48 9.97 14.99
N LEU A 355 26.07 9.31 13.91
CA LEU A 355 26.01 9.86 12.55
C LEU A 355 25.12 11.10 12.49
N TYR A 356 23.93 11.10 13.11
CA TYR A 356 23.10 12.29 13.17
C TYR A 356 23.68 13.40 14.04
N GLN A 357 24.27 13.07 15.19
CA GLN A 357 24.82 14.05 16.12
C GLN A 357 26.08 14.75 15.59
N LYS A 358 26.97 14.00 14.95
CA LYS A 358 28.29 14.47 14.49
C LYS A 358 28.36 14.67 12.97
N ARG A 359 27.30 14.29 12.24
CA ARG A 359 27.08 14.49 10.80
C ARG A 359 28.31 14.10 9.97
N LEU A 360 28.89 15.06 9.27
CA LEU A 360 29.97 14.86 8.30
C LEU A 360 31.35 14.62 8.93
N ASN A 361 31.41 14.29 10.23
CA ASN A 361 32.65 13.82 10.84
C ASN A 361 33.07 12.49 10.18
N GLN A 362 34.23 12.50 9.51
CA GLN A 362 34.69 11.40 8.69
C GLN A 362 34.74 10.06 9.46
N GLY A 363 35.32 10.03 10.67
CA GLY A 363 35.41 8.80 11.45
C GLY A 363 34.05 8.23 11.84
N VAL A 364 33.06 9.09 12.12
CA VAL A 364 31.69 8.66 12.43
C VAL A 364 30.97 8.11 11.20
N VAL A 365 31.18 8.75 10.05
CA VAL A 365 30.64 8.27 8.76
C VAL A 365 31.23 6.90 8.43
N GLU A 366 32.56 6.76 8.53
CA GLU A 366 33.27 5.50 8.33
C GLU A 366 32.76 4.41 9.29
N ASP A 367 32.63 4.71 10.59
CA ASP A 367 32.10 3.77 11.58
C ASP A 367 30.70 3.27 11.23
N PHE A 368 29.80 4.16 10.79
CA PHE A 368 28.45 3.78 10.39
C PHE A 368 28.43 2.93 9.11
N LEU A 369 29.21 3.29 8.10
CA LEU A 369 29.29 2.55 6.84
C LEU A 369 29.95 1.17 7.04
N ASN A 370 30.98 1.10 7.88
CA ASN A 370 31.62 -0.15 8.29
C ASN A 370 30.67 -1.02 9.11
N ALA A 371 29.87 -0.43 9.99
CA ALA A 371 28.79 -1.14 10.67
C ALA A 371 27.87 -1.75 9.60
N LEU A 372 27.28 -0.96 8.69
CA LEU A 372 26.42 -1.47 7.62
C LEU A 372 27.04 -2.65 6.84
N ASN A 373 28.32 -2.60 6.49
CA ASN A 373 28.99 -3.69 5.77
C ASN A 373 29.17 -4.96 6.60
N THR A 374 29.41 -4.83 7.92
CA THR A 374 29.62 -5.95 8.84
C THR A 374 28.45 -6.94 8.82
N ILE A 375 27.22 -6.49 8.53
CA ILE A 375 26.09 -7.42 8.44
C ILE A 375 26.21 -8.41 7.26
N LEU A 376 26.84 -8.01 6.14
CA LEU A 376 27.04 -8.92 5.03
C LEU A 376 27.92 -10.09 5.44
N ASP A 377 28.85 -9.87 6.37
CA ASP A 377 29.70 -10.92 6.93
C ASP A 377 28.94 -11.79 7.94
N LEU A 378 28.02 -11.21 8.73
CA LEU A 378 27.15 -11.97 9.63
C LEU A 378 26.20 -12.93 8.88
N ARG A 379 25.94 -12.71 7.58
CA ARG A 379 25.14 -13.60 6.70
C ARG A 379 25.89 -14.85 6.22
N PHE A 380 27.22 -14.82 6.26
CA PHE A 380 28.09 -15.80 5.60
C PHE A 380 27.93 -17.28 6.03
N PRO A 381 27.57 -17.65 7.27
CA PRO A 381 27.53 -19.07 7.64
C PRO A 381 26.26 -19.80 7.16
N ILE A 382 25.23 -19.10 6.68
CA ILE A 382 23.90 -19.68 6.46
C ILE A 382 23.41 -19.48 5.03
N GLU A 383 23.73 -18.33 4.41
CA GLU A 383 23.63 -18.21 2.97
C GLU A 383 24.75 -19.04 2.34
N SER A 384 24.45 -19.85 1.34
CA SER A 384 25.44 -20.50 0.48
C SER A 384 26.19 -19.42 -0.32
N ALA A 385 27.05 -18.65 0.35
CA ALA A 385 27.52 -17.31 -0.03
C ALA A 385 26.36 -16.32 -0.30
N PRO A 386 26.55 -14.99 -0.09
CA PRO A 386 25.80 -14.03 -0.91
C PRO A 386 25.93 -14.54 -2.34
N SER A 387 24.82 -14.71 -3.06
CA SER A 387 24.86 -15.25 -4.41
C SER A 387 26.02 -14.57 -5.16
N HIS A 388 26.84 -15.33 -5.89
CA HIS A 388 28.01 -14.80 -6.61
C HIS A 388 27.74 -13.42 -7.23
N TYR A 389 26.53 -13.27 -7.74
CA TYR A 389 25.88 -12.04 -8.16
C TYR A 389 25.98 -10.84 -7.19
N VAL A 390 25.55 -10.93 -5.93
CA VAL A 390 25.63 -9.81 -4.96
C VAL A 390 27.08 -9.40 -4.73
N ARG A 391 27.99 -10.37 -4.56
CA ARG A 391 29.42 -10.07 -4.41
C ARG A 391 30.00 -9.37 -5.63
N GLU A 392 29.58 -9.80 -6.80
CA GLU A 392 30.00 -9.23 -8.07
C GLU A 392 29.47 -7.81 -8.25
N VAL A 393 28.20 -7.56 -7.94
CA VAL A 393 27.58 -6.23 -7.94
C VAL A 393 28.27 -5.31 -6.93
N THR A 394 28.48 -5.76 -5.68
CA THR A 394 29.17 -4.96 -4.66
C THR A 394 30.63 -4.71 -5.04
N GLN A 395 31.31 -5.65 -5.71
CA GLN A 395 32.66 -5.45 -6.25
C GLN A 395 32.68 -4.41 -7.36
N ILE A 396 31.74 -4.45 -8.32
CA ILE A 396 31.63 -3.44 -9.39
C ILE A 396 31.44 -2.05 -8.77
N ILE A 397 30.56 -1.92 -7.78
CA ILE A 397 30.35 -0.65 -7.07
C ILE A 397 31.61 -0.24 -6.32
N SER A 398 32.27 -1.18 -5.64
CA SER A 398 33.51 -0.94 -4.91
C SER A 398 34.64 -0.46 -5.83
N GLN A 399 34.71 -0.91 -7.07
CA GLN A 399 35.70 -0.43 -8.05
C GLN A 399 35.42 1.03 -8.48
N HIS A 400 34.15 1.39 -8.63
CA HIS A 400 33.74 2.74 -9.01
C HIS A 400 33.83 3.75 -7.88
N VAL A 401 33.49 3.36 -6.64
CA VAL A 401 33.49 4.24 -5.47
C VAL A 401 34.83 4.17 -4.71
N GLY A 402 35.34 2.95 -4.50
CA GLY A 402 36.52 2.67 -3.68
C GLY A 402 37.86 2.99 -4.35
N SER A 403 37.92 3.16 -5.67
CA SER A 403 39.12 3.70 -6.35
C SER A 403 39.53 5.10 -5.85
N SER A 404 38.62 5.79 -5.14
CA SER A 404 38.86 7.08 -4.50
C SER A 404 39.28 6.99 -3.03
N GLY A 405 39.34 5.79 -2.43
CA GLY A 405 39.58 5.59 -0.99
C GLY A 405 38.43 6.04 -0.08
N ILE A 406 37.25 6.28 -0.65
CA ILE A 406 36.08 6.82 0.05
C ILE A 406 35.24 5.66 0.61
N PRO A 407 34.82 5.71 1.88
CA PRO A 407 33.99 4.65 2.48
C PRO A 407 32.58 4.62 1.87
N PHE A 408 32.00 3.43 1.77
CA PHE A 408 30.61 3.21 1.39
C PHE A 408 30.05 2.00 2.16
N GLY A 409 28.73 1.93 2.24
CA GLY A 409 28.00 0.89 2.96
C GLY A 409 26.93 0.28 2.05
N PHE A 410 26.70 -1.02 2.18
CA PHE A 410 25.67 -1.72 1.43
C PHE A 410 24.56 -2.25 2.32
N ARG A 411 23.37 -2.33 1.74
CA ARG A 411 22.25 -3.03 2.36
C ARG A 411 21.30 -3.55 1.30
N SER A 412 21.00 -4.84 1.32
CA SER A 412 19.92 -5.39 0.48
C SER A 412 18.56 -5.29 1.18
N LEU A 413 17.51 -4.98 0.41
CA LEU A 413 16.12 -5.05 0.86
C LEU A 413 15.54 -6.46 0.69
N PHE A 414 15.90 -7.15 -0.39
CA PHE A 414 15.60 -8.56 -0.64
C PHE A 414 16.79 -9.22 -1.34
N LEU A 415 17.24 -10.39 -0.89
CA LEU A 415 18.12 -11.29 -1.63
C LEU A 415 17.40 -12.62 -1.88
N SER A 416 17.46 -13.11 -3.11
CA SER A 416 17.14 -14.50 -3.43
C SER A 416 18.37 -15.20 -3.99
N ARG A 417 18.30 -16.54 -3.97
CA ARG A 417 19.24 -17.41 -4.71
C ARG A 417 19.29 -17.12 -6.20
N LYS A 418 18.25 -16.51 -6.78
CA LYS A 418 18.04 -16.40 -8.23
C LYS A 418 18.38 -15.02 -8.83
N GLN A 419 19.31 -14.28 -8.21
CA GLN A 419 19.80 -12.97 -8.67
C GLN A 419 18.74 -11.87 -8.58
N GLY A 420 18.77 -11.00 -7.57
CA GLY A 420 18.02 -9.73 -7.64
C GLY A 420 17.63 -9.14 -6.30
N GLY A 421 16.49 -8.44 -6.28
CA GLY A 421 16.05 -7.52 -5.23
C GLY A 421 16.60 -6.10 -5.42
N THR A 422 16.55 -5.30 -4.36
CA THR A 422 17.00 -3.90 -4.38
C THR A 422 18.17 -3.72 -3.42
N LEU A 423 19.27 -3.21 -3.96
CA LEU A 423 20.46 -2.86 -3.20
C LEU A 423 20.47 -1.37 -2.89
N LEU A 424 20.53 -1.05 -1.60
CA LEU A 424 20.80 0.28 -1.11
C LEU A 424 22.31 0.48 -0.94
N ILE A 425 22.81 1.58 -1.49
CA ILE A 425 24.20 2.00 -1.43
C ILE A 425 24.23 3.31 -0.66
N PHE A 426 25.02 3.34 0.41
CA PHE A 426 25.21 4.49 1.29
C PHE A 426 26.62 5.04 1.10
N ALA A 427 26.76 6.35 0.96
CA ALA A 427 28.06 6.99 0.88
C ALA A 427 28.02 8.41 1.47
N PRO A 428 29.19 9.00 1.77
CA PRO A 428 29.28 10.43 2.06
C PRO A 428 28.60 11.27 0.97
N LEU A 429 28.13 12.46 1.34
CA LEU A 429 27.47 13.36 0.39
C LEU A 429 28.35 13.63 -0.84
N GLN A 430 27.70 13.77 -2.00
CA GLN A 430 28.29 14.04 -3.33
C GLN A 430 29.01 12.86 -3.98
N VAL A 431 29.40 11.83 -3.23
CA VAL A 431 30.16 10.68 -3.76
C VAL A 431 29.35 9.94 -4.81
N LEU A 432 28.10 9.57 -4.47
CA LEU A 432 27.21 8.85 -5.39
C LEU A 432 26.71 9.72 -6.53
N ARG A 433 26.64 11.05 -6.35
CA ARG A 433 26.17 11.96 -7.42
C ARG A 433 27.05 11.90 -8.66
N ASN A 434 28.35 11.69 -8.45
CA ASN A 434 29.33 11.62 -9.52
C ASN A 434 29.49 10.19 -10.07
N SER A 435 29.37 9.16 -9.21
CA SER A 435 29.66 7.77 -9.60
C SER A 435 28.42 6.98 -10.04
N ALA A 436 27.22 7.34 -9.59
CA ALA A 436 25.99 6.58 -9.84
C ALA A 436 25.70 6.35 -11.34
N PRO A 437 25.86 7.33 -12.25
CA PRO A 437 25.67 7.09 -13.68
C PRO A 437 26.58 5.98 -14.23
N SER A 438 27.87 5.98 -13.85
CA SER A 438 28.84 4.98 -14.29
C SER A 438 28.56 3.60 -13.69
N ILE A 439 28.19 3.55 -12.40
CA ILE A 439 27.80 2.32 -11.71
C ILE A 439 26.62 1.68 -12.42
N VAL A 440 25.55 2.45 -12.65
CA VAL A 440 24.32 1.95 -13.28
C VAL A 440 24.57 1.51 -14.72
N ALA A 441 25.35 2.27 -15.49
CA ALA A 441 25.73 1.89 -16.85
C ALA A 441 26.48 0.55 -16.88
N THR A 442 27.48 0.37 -16.01
CA THR A 442 28.24 -0.89 -15.93
C THR A 442 27.36 -2.07 -15.53
N LEU A 443 26.43 -1.86 -14.59
CA LEU A 443 25.49 -2.90 -14.18
C LEU A 443 24.52 -3.27 -15.33
N GLN A 444 24.05 -2.29 -16.10
CA GLN A 444 23.16 -2.50 -17.25
C GLN A 444 23.84 -3.20 -18.43
N GLU A 445 25.14 -2.98 -18.64
CA GLU A 445 25.91 -3.73 -19.65
C GLU A 445 25.98 -5.22 -19.32
N LYS A 446 26.00 -5.56 -18.03
CA LYS A 446 26.21 -6.93 -17.56
C LYS A 446 24.91 -7.68 -17.25
N TYR A 447 23.91 -6.97 -16.75
CA TYR A 447 22.66 -7.54 -16.27
C TYR A 447 21.48 -6.84 -16.95
N ARG A 448 20.48 -7.65 -17.30
CA ARG A 448 19.22 -7.12 -17.83
C ARG A 448 18.39 -6.53 -16.68
N ASP A 449 17.55 -5.55 -17.02
CA ASP A 449 16.50 -5.03 -16.13
C ASP A 449 16.99 -4.29 -14.86
N ILE A 450 18.22 -3.76 -14.88
CA ILE A 450 18.72 -2.86 -13.84
C ILE A 450 17.99 -1.52 -13.93
N SER A 451 17.44 -1.06 -12.81
CA SER A 451 16.78 0.25 -12.69
C SER A 451 17.14 0.98 -11.40
N VAL A 452 17.00 2.30 -11.43
CA VAL A 452 17.21 3.16 -10.27
C VAL A 452 15.85 3.54 -9.71
N ASP A 453 15.60 3.13 -8.47
CA ASP A 453 14.30 3.33 -7.82
C ASP A 453 14.27 4.52 -6.88
N PHE A 454 15.44 4.94 -6.40
CA PHE A 454 15.54 6.06 -5.47
C PHE A 454 16.96 6.61 -5.42
N CYS A 455 17.06 7.94 -5.35
CA CYS A 455 18.29 8.70 -5.15
C CYS A 455 18.01 9.82 -4.15
N SER A 456 18.58 9.77 -2.95
CA SER A 456 18.25 10.72 -1.88
C SER A 456 18.50 12.19 -2.23
N TRP A 457 19.52 12.49 -3.03
CA TRP A 457 19.85 13.87 -3.43
C TRP A 457 18.93 14.43 -4.53
N ARG A 458 18.25 13.55 -5.28
CA ARG A 458 17.34 13.90 -6.37
C ARG A 458 15.90 13.91 -5.86
N ASP A 459 15.54 12.89 -5.10
CA ASP A 459 14.16 12.59 -4.75
C ASP A 459 13.76 13.18 -3.39
N GLY A 460 14.73 13.33 -2.48
CA GLY A 460 14.51 13.79 -1.11
C GLY A 460 14.13 12.66 -0.16
N TRP A 461 13.49 13.00 0.96
CA TRP A 461 13.07 12.06 1.99
C TRP A 461 11.57 12.20 2.29
N GLY A 462 10.92 11.08 2.57
CA GLY A 462 9.54 11.08 3.03
C GLY A 462 9.45 11.54 4.48
N LYS A 463 8.37 12.24 4.82
CA LYS A 463 8.10 12.65 6.21
C LYS A 463 6.69 12.33 6.71
N ASP A 464 5.76 12.11 5.81
CA ASP A 464 4.35 12.04 6.18
C ASP A 464 3.96 10.65 6.72
N GLY A 465 3.07 10.63 7.71
CA GLY A 465 2.29 9.45 8.08
C GLY A 465 1.10 9.22 7.15
N ILE A 466 0.10 8.50 7.66
CA ILE A 466 -1.22 8.39 7.01
C ILE A 466 -1.79 9.80 6.83
N ARG A 467 -2.34 10.06 5.65
CA ARG A 467 -2.97 11.33 5.29
C ARG A 467 -4.31 11.06 4.64
N VAL A 468 -5.33 11.81 5.07
CA VAL A 468 -6.60 11.88 4.34
C VAL A 468 -6.45 12.95 3.26
N GLU A 469 -6.32 12.50 2.01
CA GLU A 469 -6.12 13.38 0.85
C GLU A 469 -7.44 13.93 0.31
N GLN A 470 -8.52 13.14 0.45
CA GLN A 470 -9.87 13.47 0.02
C GLN A 470 -10.88 12.72 0.88
N PHE A 471 -11.97 13.38 1.25
CA PHE A 471 -13.16 12.75 1.83
C PHE A 471 -14.37 13.63 1.51
N ILE A 472 -14.93 13.45 0.32
CA ILE A 472 -15.90 14.37 -0.27
C ILE A 472 -17.17 14.46 0.57
N SER A 473 -17.69 13.33 1.05
CA SER A 473 -18.86 13.27 1.93
C SER A 473 -18.65 13.99 3.28
N LYS A 474 -17.40 14.28 3.67
CA LYS A 474 -17.03 15.10 4.83
C LYS A 474 -16.53 16.50 4.46
N GLY A 475 -16.60 16.88 3.18
CA GLY A 475 -16.17 18.19 2.69
C GLY A 475 -14.66 18.39 2.58
N ILE A 476 -13.88 17.31 2.53
CA ILE A 476 -12.43 17.35 2.32
C ILE A 476 -12.15 17.05 0.85
N TYR A 477 -11.48 17.98 0.18
CA TYR A 477 -11.27 17.95 -1.27
C TYR A 477 -9.77 17.91 -1.56
N SER A 478 -9.37 17.13 -2.56
CA SER A 478 -7.98 17.08 -3.02
C SER A 478 -7.68 18.24 -3.98
N LYS A 479 -6.41 18.39 -4.38
CA LYS A 479 -6.05 19.32 -5.46
C LYS A 479 -6.54 18.88 -6.85
N PHE A 480 -6.95 17.62 -6.99
CA PHE A 480 -7.44 17.04 -8.24
C PHE A 480 -8.96 17.10 -8.37
N VAL A 481 -9.67 17.28 -7.25
CA VAL A 481 -11.13 17.32 -7.19
C VAL A 481 -11.53 18.50 -6.31
N GLY A 482 -11.99 19.59 -6.94
CA GLY A 482 -12.47 20.78 -6.25
C GLY A 482 -13.88 20.61 -5.66
N ARG A 483 -14.26 21.55 -4.79
CA ARG A 483 -15.61 21.59 -4.16
C ARG A 483 -16.75 21.72 -5.18
N GLU A 484 -16.46 22.37 -6.30
CA GLU A 484 -17.38 22.55 -7.43
C GLU A 484 -17.04 21.60 -8.58
N SER A 485 -16.30 20.52 -8.34
CA SER A 485 -16.04 19.51 -9.35
C SER A 485 -17.26 18.60 -9.55
N TYR A 486 -17.50 18.23 -10.80
CA TYR A 486 -18.58 17.34 -11.20
C TYR A 486 -17.99 16.03 -11.69
N ARG A 487 -18.70 14.94 -11.43
CA ARG A 487 -18.41 13.64 -12.00
C ARG A 487 -19.19 13.52 -13.30
N LEU A 488 -18.48 13.29 -14.39
CA LEU A 488 -19.04 13.04 -15.70
C LEU A 488 -18.83 11.56 -16.04
N ARG A 489 -19.91 10.78 -15.99
CA ARG A 489 -19.94 9.37 -16.41
C ARG A 489 -20.49 9.28 -17.83
N GLY A 490 -19.70 8.78 -18.76
CA GLY A 490 -20.03 8.65 -20.17
C GLY A 490 -20.21 7.21 -20.60
N TRP A 491 -21.31 6.95 -21.31
CA TRP A 491 -21.62 5.71 -21.99
C TRP A 491 -21.44 5.91 -23.50
N ASN A 492 -20.88 4.95 -24.25
CA ASN A 492 -20.74 5.08 -25.72
C ASN A 492 -21.14 3.84 -26.54
N GLY A 493 -22.05 3.00 -26.05
CA GLY A 493 -22.61 1.86 -26.79
C GLY A 493 -21.67 0.66 -26.98
N LYS A 494 -20.34 0.86 -27.10
CA LYS A 494 -19.35 -0.18 -27.45
C LYS A 494 -18.15 -0.31 -26.52
N SER A 495 -17.70 0.75 -25.85
CA SER A 495 -16.62 0.72 -24.84
C SER A 495 -17.17 1.09 -23.47
N GLY A 496 -16.49 0.63 -22.42
CA GLY A 496 -16.90 0.81 -21.03
C GLY A 496 -17.11 2.27 -20.62
N ASN A 497 -17.70 2.44 -19.43
CA ASN A 497 -17.94 3.74 -18.81
C ASN A 497 -16.67 4.60 -18.81
N VAL A 498 -16.71 5.78 -19.43
CA VAL A 498 -15.68 6.81 -19.27
C VAL A 498 -16.07 7.65 -18.06
N GLU A 499 -15.21 7.71 -17.04
CA GLU A 499 -15.48 8.53 -15.85
C GLU A 499 -14.35 9.54 -15.68
N ARG A 500 -14.69 10.83 -15.63
CA ARG A 500 -13.74 11.92 -15.39
C ARG A 500 -14.36 13.02 -14.55
N VAL A 501 -13.54 13.83 -13.90
CA VAL A 501 -14.00 15.11 -13.34
C VAL A 501 -14.10 16.13 -14.45
N ALA A 502 -15.24 16.81 -14.46
CA ALA A 502 -15.46 18.02 -15.22
C ALA A 502 -15.46 19.21 -14.26
N GLU A 503 -14.82 20.30 -14.65
CA GLU A 503 -14.99 21.57 -13.97
C GLU A 503 -16.37 22.18 -14.31
N LYS A 504 -16.90 23.05 -13.43
CA LYS A 504 -18.18 23.75 -13.65
C LYS A 504 -18.31 24.45 -14.99
N ASN A 505 -17.18 24.91 -15.52
CA ASN A 505 -17.10 25.69 -16.74
C ASN A 505 -16.87 24.82 -17.98
N GLU A 506 -16.68 23.51 -17.80
CA GLU A 506 -16.49 22.60 -18.92
C GLU A 506 -17.83 22.28 -19.58
N ASP A 507 -17.94 22.55 -20.88
CA ASP A 507 -19.17 22.38 -21.65
C ASP A 507 -19.38 20.91 -22.05
N ALA A 508 -19.59 20.06 -21.05
CA ALA A 508 -19.84 18.62 -21.21
C ALA A 508 -21.08 18.31 -22.09
N ARG A 509 -21.93 19.31 -22.36
CA ARG A 509 -23.17 19.20 -23.13
C ARG A 509 -22.91 18.76 -24.57
N LYS A 510 -21.72 19.07 -25.12
CA LYS A 510 -21.35 18.76 -26.51
C LYS A 510 -20.65 17.41 -26.68
N GLU A 511 -20.27 16.75 -25.59
CA GLU A 511 -19.53 15.49 -25.64
C GLU A 511 -20.44 14.27 -25.83
N PHE A 512 -21.72 14.42 -25.49
CA PHE A 512 -22.70 13.33 -25.48
C PHE A 512 -23.91 13.66 -26.35
N ASP A 513 -24.49 12.62 -26.93
CA ASP A 513 -25.76 12.72 -27.65
C ASP A 513 -26.88 13.07 -26.66
N ILE A 514 -26.81 12.52 -25.44
CA ILE A 514 -27.72 12.82 -24.33
C ILE A 514 -26.88 13.07 -23.07
N LEU A 515 -27.07 14.21 -22.40
CA LEU A 515 -26.50 14.49 -21.09
C LEU A 515 -27.61 14.56 -20.04
N LEU A 516 -27.52 13.69 -19.04
CA LEU A 516 -28.39 13.64 -17.87
C LEU A 516 -27.74 14.44 -16.74
N ASP A 517 -28.16 15.69 -16.57
CA ASP A 517 -27.64 16.58 -15.53
C ASP A 517 -28.46 16.44 -14.24
N LYS A 518 -27.93 15.65 -13.30
CA LYS A 518 -28.56 15.40 -12.00
C LYS A 518 -28.52 16.65 -11.10
N MET A 519 -27.62 17.60 -11.36
CA MET A 519 -27.45 18.80 -10.55
C MET A 519 -28.58 19.78 -10.79
N ASP A 520 -28.80 20.12 -12.05
CA ASP A 520 -29.84 21.06 -12.44
C ASP A 520 -31.18 20.35 -12.69
N GLY A 521 -31.18 19.02 -12.72
CA GLY A 521 -32.34 18.20 -13.04
C GLY A 521 -32.77 18.40 -14.49
N LYS A 522 -31.78 18.54 -15.39
CA LYS A 522 -31.95 18.89 -16.80
C LYS A 522 -31.46 17.77 -17.70
N ILE A 523 -32.10 17.65 -18.86
CA ILE A 523 -31.63 16.76 -19.93
C ILE A 523 -31.20 17.62 -21.10
N TYR A 524 -29.99 17.39 -21.60
CA TYR A 524 -29.51 17.99 -22.83
C TYR A 524 -29.47 16.92 -23.91
N ILE A 525 -29.89 17.25 -25.13
CA ILE A 525 -29.82 16.35 -26.29
C ILE A 525 -29.10 17.12 -27.39
N ASN A 526 -27.97 16.58 -27.85
CA ASN A 526 -27.05 17.23 -28.80
C ASN A 526 -26.64 18.65 -28.36
N GLY A 527 -26.28 18.81 -27.08
CA GLY A 527 -25.92 20.11 -26.50
C GLY A 527 -27.08 21.05 -26.14
N GLU A 528 -28.31 20.76 -26.58
CA GLU A 528 -29.47 21.63 -26.36
C GLU A 528 -30.31 21.19 -25.15
N GLU A 529 -30.62 22.13 -24.25
CA GLU A 529 -31.47 21.89 -23.08
C GLU A 529 -32.89 21.47 -23.51
N CYS A 530 -33.45 20.46 -22.85
CA CYS A 530 -34.85 20.10 -22.97
C CYS A 530 -35.68 21.06 -22.12
N THR A 531 -36.70 21.68 -22.70
CA THR A 531 -37.60 22.55 -21.94
C THR A 531 -38.65 21.73 -21.20
N SER A 532 -39.33 22.36 -20.23
CA SER A 532 -40.48 21.73 -19.56
C SER A 532 -41.66 21.44 -20.50
N ARG A 533 -41.71 22.09 -21.67
CA ARG A 533 -42.68 21.79 -22.74
C ARG A 533 -42.30 20.53 -23.51
N ASP A 534 -41.01 20.29 -23.67
CA ASP A 534 -40.46 19.10 -24.34
C ASP A 534 -40.64 17.87 -23.44
N LEU A 535 -40.21 17.99 -22.19
CA LEU A 535 -40.31 16.93 -21.20
C LEU A 535 -40.65 17.52 -19.82
N PRO A 536 -41.91 17.42 -19.36
CA PRO A 536 -42.31 17.97 -18.06
C PRO A 536 -41.69 17.26 -16.85
N THR A 537 -41.26 16.02 -17.03
CA THR A 537 -40.85 15.07 -15.98
C THR A 537 -39.34 14.82 -15.97
N GLN A 538 -38.52 15.82 -16.35
CA GLN A 538 -37.06 15.66 -16.52
C GLN A 538 -36.38 15.01 -15.31
N LYS A 539 -36.61 15.50 -14.08
CA LYS A 539 -36.00 14.92 -12.87
C LYS A 539 -36.31 13.43 -12.68
N ALA A 540 -37.58 13.07 -12.79
CA ALA A 540 -38.00 11.67 -12.68
C ALA A 540 -37.45 10.82 -13.84
N THR A 541 -37.35 11.40 -15.04
CA THR A 541 -36.76 10.75 -16.21
C THR A 541 -35.26 10.48 -16.01
N ILE A 542 -34.52 11.45 -15.47
CA ILE A 542 -33.09 11.31 -15.15
C ILE A 542 -32.89 10.16 -14.16
N GLU A 543 -33.61 10.14 -13.05
CA GLU A 543 -33.49 9.06 -12.05
C GLU A 543 -33.76 7.67 -12.65
N VAL A 544 -34.82 7.55 -13.44
CA VAL A 544 -35.20 6.30 -14.11
C VAL A 544 -34.14 5.87 -15.12
N LEU A 545 -33.67 6.77 -15.98
CA LEU A 545 -32.67 6.44 -17.00
C LEU A 545 -31.32 6.08 -16.40
N VAL A 546 -30.88 6.79 -15.36
CA VAL A 546 -29.63 6.46 -14.65
C VAL A 546 -29.71 5.05 -14.08
N TYR A 547 -30.81 4.71 -13.39
CA TYR A 547 -31.02 3.36 -12.85
C TYR A 547 -31.06 2.29 -13.96
N LEU A 548 -31.73 2.58 -15.09
CA LEU A 548 -31.82 1.67 -16.22
C LEU A 548 -30.49 1.52 -16.99
N LEU A 549 -29.64 2.56 -17.03
CA LEU A 549 -28.28 2.49 -17.59
C LEU A 549 -27.41 1.53 -16.78
N GLU A 550 -27.54 1.55 -15.46
CA GLU A 550 -26.81 0.66 -14.54
C GLU A 550 -27.21 -0.82 -14.71
N HIS A 551 -28.41 -1.09 -15.24
CA HIS A 551 -28.95 -2.43 -15.53
C HIS A 551 -29.20 -2.63 -17.03
N ARG A 552 -28.30 -2.10 -17.87
CA ARG A 552 -28.47 -2.09 -19.33
C ARG A 552 -28.77 -3.50 -19.87
N GLY A 553 -29.76 -3.57 -20.76
CA GLY A 553 -30.12 -4.80 -21.49
C GLY A 553 -30.93 -5.79 -20.65
N GLU A 554 -30.94 -5.64 -19.33
CA GLU A 554 -31.76 -6.42 -18.41
C GLU A 554 -33.24 -6.02 -18.52
N ILE A 555 -34.12 -6.97 -18.17
CA ILE A 555 -35.56 -6.76 -18.11
C ILE A 555 -35.91 -6.45 -16.66
N MET A 556 -36.25 -5.20 -16.38
CA MET A 556 -36.51 -4.69 -15.03
C MET A 556 -38.01 -4.59 -14.76
N SER A 557 -38.48 -5.23 -13.69
CA SER A 557 -39.87 -5.08 -13.26
C SER A 557 -40.14 -3.66 -12.74
N ASN A 558 -41.34 -3.13 -12.98
CA ASN A 558 -41.76 -1.83 -12.44
C ASN A 558 -41.67 -1.72 -10.91
N LYS A 559 -41.64 -2.85 -10.20
CA LYS A 559 -41.47 -2.92 -8.74
C LYS A 559 -40.08 -2.53 -8.25
N VAL A 560 -39.05 -2.67 -9.10
CA VAL A 560 -37.64 -2.38 -8.73
C VAL A 560 -37.18 -1.00 -9.21
N LEU A 561 -37.96 -0.34 -10.07
CA LEU A 561 -37.66 1.02 -10.52
C LEU A 561 -37.75 2.03 -9.35
N PRO A 562 -37.03 3.16 -9.42
CA PRO A 562 -37.13 4.22 -8.42
C PRO A 562 -38.58 4.60 -8.12
N ALA A 563 -38.90 4.76 -6.84
CA ALA A 563 -40.26 4.98 -6.34
C ALA A 563 -40.77 6.38 -6.71
N GLN A 564 -41.23 6.53 -7.95
CA GLN A 564 -41.79 7.74 -8.52
C GLN A 564 -43.29 7.56 -8.75
N THR A 565 -44.05 8.66 -8.77
CA THR A 565 -45.50 8.60 -9.09
C THR A 565 -45.73 7.92 -10.45
N TYR A 566 -44.79 8.09 -11.38
CA TYR A 566 -44.91 7.64 -12.76
C TYR A 566 -44.48 6.18 -13.00
N THR A 567 -43.79 5.52 -12.08
CA THR A 567 -43.30 4.13 -12.27
C THR A 567 -44.31 3.07 -11.84
N ARG A 568 -45.39 3.45 -11.15
CA ARG A 568 -46.42 2.50 -10.67
C ARG A 568 -47.38 2.02 -11.77
N TYR A 569 -47.66 2.86 -12.76
CA TYR A 569 -48.66 2.59 -13.79
C TYR A 569 -48.03 2.67 -15.18
N ARG A 570 -48.19 1.62 -15.98
CA ARG A 570 -47.60 1.50 -17.32
C ARG A 570 -47.93 2.70 -18.21
N ASN A 571 -49.19 3.15 -18.19
CA ASN A 571 -49.63 4.25 -19.05
C ASN A 571 -49.03 5.60 -18.64
N GLU A 572 -48.80 5.83 -17.35
CA GLU A 572 -48.12 7.04 -16.88
C GLU A 572 -46.64 7.01 -17.25
N PHE A 573 -45.97 5.89 -17.01
CA PHE A 573 -44.58 5.69 -17.38
C PHE A 573 -44.38 5.88 -18.90
N GLN A 574 -45.21 5.21 -19.70
CA GLN A 574 -45.15 5.31 -21.16
C GLN A 574 -45.51 6.72 -21.65
N GLY A 575 -46.56 7.34 -21.11
CA GLY A 575 -47.06 8.63 -21.60
C GLY A 575 -46.23 9.84 -21.14
N LYS A 576 -45.61 9.77 -19.95
CA LYS A 576 -44.91 10.91 -19.34
C LYS A 576 -43.39 10.80 -19.39
N ILE A 577 -42.83 9.61 -19.59
CA ILE A 577 -41.36 9.41 -19.66
C ILE A 577 -40.98 8.90 -21.05
N VAL A 578 -41.43 7.69 -21.40
CA VAL A 578 -40.88 6.97 -22.57
C VAL A 578 -41.28 7.60 -23.90
N THR A 579 -42.58 7.85 -24.11
CA THR A 579 -43.06 8.39 -25.39
C THR A 579 -42.53 9.80 -25.67
N PRO A 580 -42.57 10.75 -24.72
CA PRO A 580 -42.01 12.09 -24.97
C PRO A 580 -40.51 12.05 -25.24
N LEU A 581 -39.76 11.25 -24.47
CA LEU A 581 -38.32 11.15 -24.62
C LEU A 581 -37.91 10.49 -25.95
N ASN A 582 -38.53 9.37 -26.34
CA ASN A 582 -38.25 8.72 -27.62
C ASN A 582 -38.54 9.68 -28.79
N LYS A 583 -39.66 10.41 -28.76
CA LYS A 583 -39.98 11.40 -29.79
C LYS A 583 -38.95 12.53 -29.87
N LEU A 584 -38.44 12.98 -28.73
CA LEU A 584 -37.39 14.01 -28.66
C LEU A 584 -36.08 13.53 -29.27
N ILE A 585 -35.67 12.32 -28.94
CA ILE A 585 -34.43 11.71 -29.42
C ILE A 585 -34.54 11.41 -30.92
N GLU A 586 -35.64 10.81 -31.37
CA GLU A 586 -35.89 10.56 -32.79
C GLU A 586 -35.90 11.88 -33.58
N LYS A 587 -36.52 12.94 -33.05
CA LYS A 587 -36.55 14.27 -33.68
C LYS A 587 -35.17 14.94 -33.77
N ARG A 588 -34.35 14.86 -32.72
CA ARG A 588 -33.07 15.61 -32.63
C ARG A 588 -31.86 14.82 -33.12
N LEU A 589 -31.89 13.49 -33.01
CA LEU A 589 -30.77 12.60 -33.31
C LEU A 589 -31.09 11.57 -34.41
N GLY A 590 -32.36 11.38 -34.78
CA GLY A 590 -32.77 10.44 -35.83
C GLY A 590 -32.62 8.96 -35.46
N VAL A 591 -32.46 8.65 -34.17
CA VAL A 591 -32.25 7.28 -33.66
C VAL A 591 -33.29 6.93 -32.58
N ASP A 592 -33.49 5.62 -32.35
CA ASP A 592 -34.33 5.13 -31.25
C ASP A 592 -33.53 5.10 -29.94
N LEU A 593 -34.18 5.48 -28.84
CA LEU A 593 -33.55 5.46 -27.52
C LEU A 593 -33.21 4.04 -27.05
N GLY A 594 -33.91 3.01 -27.54
CA GLY A 594 -33.75 1.63 -27.09
C GLY A 594 -34.51 1.32 -25.80
N LEU A 595 -35.48 2.16 -25.40
CA LEU A 595 -36.29 1.97 -24.20
C LEU A 595 -37.63 1.29 -24.54
N LYS A 596 -37.81 0.05 -24.10
CA LYS A 596 -38.98 -0.80 -24.39
C LYS A 596 -39.77 -1.12 -23.13
N ILE A 597 -41.10 -1.14 -23.24
CA ILE A 597 -42.02 -1.48 -22.15
C ILE A 597 -43.00 -2.57 -22.58
N HIS A 598 -43.11 -3.64 -21.80
CA HIS A 598 -44.04 -4.75 -22.03
C HIS A 598 -44.82 -5.11 -20.76
N GLY A 599 -45.98 -5.75 -20.90
CA GLY A 599 -46.80 -6.20 -19.75
C GLY A 599 -48.09 -5.40 -19.53
N LYS A 600 -48.70 -5.59 -18.35
CA LYS A 600 -50.03 -5.08 -17.97
C LYS A 600 -49.93 -3.74 -17.23
N LEU A 601 -51.08 -3.11 -16.98
CA LEU A 601 -51.16 -1.77 -16.39
C LEU A 601 -50.38 -1.59 -15.06
N LEU A 602 -50.47 -2.59 -14.16
CA LEU A 602 -49.88 -2.56 -12.82
C LEU A 602 -48.61 -3.42 -12.68
N ALA A 603 -48.34 -4.26 -13.67
CA ALA A 603 -47.24 -5.21 -13.67
C ALA A 603 -46.66 -5.22 -15.08
N PHE A 604 -45.62 -4.41 -15.26
CA PHE A 604 -44.94 -4.23 -16.53
C PHE A 604 -43.44 -4.27 -16.31
N ASP A 605 -42.73 -4.61 -17.38
CA ASP A 605 -41.29 -4.71 -17.40
C ASP A 605 -40.72 -3.70 -18.40
N VAL A 606 -39.55 -3.19 -18.08
CA VAL A 606 -38.83 -2.17 -18.84
C VAL A 606 -37.47 -2.73 -19.20
N ARG A 607 -37.08 -2.60 -20.47
CA ARG A 607 -35.72 -2.89 -20.94
C ARG A 607 -35.14 -1.65 -21.58
N PHE A 608 -33.92 -1.32 -21.20
CA PHE A 608 -33.19 -0.19 -21.78
C PHE A 608 -31.89 -0.65 -22.42
N ASP A 609 -31.74 -0.40 -23.72
CA ASP A 609 -30.58 -0.83 -24.50
C ASP A 609 -30.20 0.22 -25.56
N PRO A 610 -29.51 1.31 -25.15
CA PRO A 610 -29.18 2.44 -26.03
C PRO A 610 -27.92 2.16 -26.86
N ALA A 611 -27.96 1.12 -27.69
CA ALA A 611 -26.77 0.58 -28.37
C ALA A 611 -26.00 1.60 -29.22
N ASP A 612 -26.68 2.59 -29.79
CA ASP A 612 -26.11 3.57 -30.73
C ASP A 612 -25.98 5.00 -30.16
N LEU A 613 -26.15 5.19 -28.85
CA LEU A 613 -26.15 6.51 -28.21
C LEU A 613 -24.98 6.70 -27.25
N LYS A 614 -24.38 7.89 -27.31
CA LYS A 614 -23.47 8.40 -26.28
C LYS A 614 -24.26 9.10 -25.19
N ILE A 615 -24.32 8.53 -24.00
CA ILE A 615 -25.11 9.07 -22.89
C ILE A 615 -24.17 9.48 -21.74
N GLY A 616 -24.13 10.75 -21.42
CA GLY A 616 -23.42 11.31 -20.28
C GLY A 616 -24.33 11.45 -19.07
N ILE A 617 -23.79 11.29 -17.87
CA ILE A 617 -24.41 11.59 -16.59
C ILE A 617 -23.49 12.58 -15.89
N LEU A 618 -24.01 13.78 -15.63
CA LEU A 618 -23.33 14.79 -14.82
C LEU A 618 -23.92 14.76 -13.41
N GLU A 619 -23.08 14.52 -12.42
CA GLU A 619 -23.49 14.51 -11.02
C GLU A 619 -22.45 15.17 -10.13
N LYS A 620 -22.84 15.57 -8.93
CA LYS A 620 -21.88 16.12 -7.97
C LYS A 620 -20.87 15.04 -7.64
N VAL A 621 -19.60 15.43 -7.55
CA VAL A 621 -18.66 14.63 -6.78
C VAL A 621 -19.10 14.77 -5.32
N GLY A 622 -19.82 13.77 -4.80
CA GLY A 622 -20.32 13.72 -3.40
C GLY A 622 -21.73 13.20 -3.24
#